data_AF-A0A970KRW8-F1
#
_entry.id   AF-A0A970KRW8-F1
#
_cell.length_a   1.000
_cell.length_b   1.000
_cell.length_c   1.000
_cell.angle_alpha   90.00
_cell.angle_beta   90.00
_cell.angle_gamma   90.00
#
_symmetry.space_group_name_H-M   'P 1'
#
loop_
_entity.id
_entity.type
_entity.pdbx_description
1 polymer ?
#
loop_
_entity_poly.entity_id
_entity_poly.type
_entity_poly.pdbx_seq_one_letter_code
_entity_poly.pdbx_strand_id
1 'polypeptide(L)'
;MTLKVRIASSVVAELAGHEVEIGTSPLLVGRADDCGLTVADPSMSRRHARLEAAGETVRVIDNGSANGLFVDGRRVPEALLGDGMRFTLGQTVFEVVVVLPAPDVSIAVPSPPLPAIDRTISIADIEELVRDFARPKSLEEEGERLVTAANRPFLISDPESAWLVESGKVEIFTVLVEDGHPAGARTHFVTVEAGQAFFGIDTDRYGMGSGFLAVGKAGSELRRFPVTRLLRLAAEGTSRDRIASMVATWIEALSRRLVHDLQVPSPDLLVEPGTETALMAGKRLACNRGTAWLEMPATQFLFDGLASLSYEVEGVLFPLAPGTWLEPLAGDGEEKTATHTTTEAIGDPRLWAGLEAFHRILCECEFLNKRLATVDEYIRLQDKAVQVEAAREAAYSAIGSVLGGTGVWERPAMLRGDIEPVFRACELVGERLGINIKNHPEGRELRSFEESILAVALASRVRTRRVALLDDWWNHDQGPMLGQFEETGSPVALLPVGTRGYQAVDPMTGERHRLGPEFAKRLAPFAYTFYRGLGDGVVKARELIRFALHGLAPDFRMVALMGIGLGLLSTLPPMITGHVFDQAIPQAERSML
;
A
#
# COMPACT_ATOMS: atom_id res chain seq x y z
N MET A 1 -24.62 9.58 16.98
CA MET A 1 -23.59 8.51 16.97
C MET A 1 -23.38 8.09 18.41
N THR A 2 -23.32 6.79 18.66
CA THR A 2 -23.14 6.22 19.98
C THR A 2 -21.91 5.33 19.96
N LEU A 3 -20.91 5.65 20.78
CA LEU A 3 -19.72 4.81 20.97
C LEU A 3 -20.04 3.75 22.01
N LYS A 4 -19.74 2.50 21.71
CA LYS A 4 -19.86 1.39 22.63
C LYS A 4 -18.55 0.62 22.70
N VAL A 5 -18.39 -0.14 23.78
CA VAL A 5 -17.41 -1.22 23.85
C VAL A 5 -18.14 -2.52 24.09
N ARG A 6 -17.81 -3.52 23.28
CA ARG A 6 -18.28 -4.89 23.37
C ARG A 6 -17.19 -5.77 23.99
N ILE A 7 -17.56 -6.69 24.86
CA ILE A 7 -16.64 -7.69 25.38
C ILE A 7 -16.54 -8.82 24.35
N ALA A 8 -15.44 -8.89 23.61
CA ALA A 8 -15.22 -9.90 22.57
C ALA A 8 -14.91 -11.28 23.18
N SER A 9 -14.16 -11.32 24.29
CA SER A 9 -13.93 -12.54 25.06
C SER A 9 -13.60 -12.21 26.51
N SER A 10 -14.00 -13.10 27.43
CA SER A 10 -13.76 -12.92 28.87
C SER A 10 -13.66 -14.27 29.58
N VAL A 11 -12.92 -14.30 30.69
CA VAL A 11 -12.91 -15.45 31.62
C VAL A 11 -14.26 -15.65 32.32
N VAL A 12 -15.11 -14.63 32.32
CA VAL A 12 -16.51 -14.73 32.74
C VAL A 12 -17.37 -14.90 31.48
N ALA A 13 -17.76 -16.15 31.20
CA ALA A 13 -18.43 -16.51 29.94
C ALA A 13 -19.72 -15.72 29.68
N GLU A 14 -20.47 -15.38 30.75
CA GLU A 14 -21.73 -14.62 30.67
C GLU A 14 -21.56 -13.17 30.19
N LEU A 15 -20.33 -12.64 30.22
CA LEU A 15 -20.02 -11.27 29.79
C LEU A 15 -19.61 -11.19 28.31
N ALA A 16 -19.33 -12.31 27.64
CA ALA A 16 -18.99 -12.30 26.22
C ALA A 16 -20.18 -11.81 25.38
N GLY A 17 -19.94 -10.84 24.50
CA GLY A 17 -20.97 -10.17 23.70
C GLY A 17 -21.69 -9.02 24.42
N HIS A 18 -21.42 -8.76 25.71
CA HIS A 18 -22.02 -7.64 26.43
C HIS A 18 -21.48 -6.30 25.88
N GLU A 19 -22.38 -5.36 25.60
CA GLU A 19 -22.05 -4.03 25.09
C GLU A 19 -22.37 -2.96 26.13
N VAL A 20 -21.46 -2.00 26.28
CA VAL A 20 -21.65 -0.83 27.15
C VAL A 20 -21.41 0.44 26.37
N GLU A 21 -22.32 1.39 26.49
CA GLU A 21 -22.20 2.72 25.89
C GLU A 21 -21.20 3.60 26.64
N ILE A 22 -20.35 4.30 25.89
CA ILE A 22 -19.42 5.29 26.41
C ILE A 22 -20.08 6.66 26.27
N GLY A 23 -20.62 7.14 27.39
CA GLY A 23 -21.23 8.46 27.47
C GLY A 23 -20.22 9.61 27.46
N THR A 24 -20.72 10.82 27.74
CA THR A 24 -19.90 12.05 27.84
C THR A 24 -18.97 12.06 29.05
N SER A 25 -19.23 11.23 30.06
CA SER A 25 -18.37 11.05 31.22
C SER A 25 -17.49 9.82 31.04
N PRO A 26 -16.22 9.84 31.50
CA PRO A 26 -15.33 8.70 31.35
C PRO A 26 -15.90 7.42 32.00
N LEU A 27 -15.96 6.33 31.23
CA LEU A 27 -16.38 5.02 31.70
C LEU A 27 -15.20 4.33 32.40
N LEU A 28 -15.35 4.04 33.69
CA LEU A 28 -14.34 3.30 34.45
C LEU A 28 -14.57 1.80 34.34
N VAL A 29 -13.53 1.05 33.96
CA VAL A 29 -13.55 -0.41 33.80
C VAL A 29 -12.63 -1.05 34.83
N GLY A 30 -13.12 -2.09 35.53
CA GLY A 30 -12.33 -2.78 36.54
C GLY A 30 -13.09 -3.89 37.25
N ARG A 31 -12.40 -4.55 38.19
CA ARG A 31 -12.97 -5.64 39.00
C ARG A 31 -13.86 -5.17 40.15
N ALA A 32 -13.74 -3.91 40.58
CA ALA A 32 -14.50 -3.41 41.73
C ALA A 32 -15.90 -2.96 41.33
N ASP A 33 -16.85 -3.14 42.25
CA ASP A 33 -18.28 -2.82 42.03
C ASP A 33 -18.55 -1.31 41.87
N ASP A 34 -17.57 -0.45 42.13
CA ASP A 34 -17.65 1.01 41.91
C ASP A 34 -17.28 1.43 40.47
N CYS A 35 -16.99 0.48 39.59
CA CYS A 35 -16.71 0.73 38.16
C CYS A 35 -18.02 0.84 37.35
N GLY A 36 -18.00 1.68 36.31
CA GLY A 36 -19.12 1.79 35.38
C GLY A 36 -19.30 0.53 34.51
N LEU A 37 -18.23 -0.24 34.34
CA LEU A 37 -18.26 -1.60 33.83
C LEU A 37 -17.41 -2.51 34.73
N THR A 38 -18.11 -3.34 35.50
CA THR A 38 -17.49 -4.32 36.42
C THR A 38 -17.25 -5.63 35.70
N VAL A 39 -15.99 -6.06 35.63
CA VAL A 39 -15.60 -7.35 35.06
C VAL A 39 -14.89 -8.18 36.13
N ALA A 40 -15.51 -9.28 36.55
CA ALA A 40 -15.00 -10.17 37.60
C ALA A 40 -13.83 -11.05 37.13
N ASP A 41 -12.86 -10.44 36.44
CA ASP A 41 -11.60 -11.06 36.03
C ASP A 41 -10.56 -10.91 37.17
N PRO A 42 -10.02 -12.01 37.72
CA PRO A 42 -9.01 -11.97 38.78
C PRO A 42 -7.72 -11.23 38.40
N SER A 43 -7.38 -11.21 37.11
CA SER A 43 -6.22 -10.51 36.55
C SER A 43 -6.52 -9.04 36.24
N MET A 44 -7.77 -8.59 36.42
CA MET A 44 -8.14 -7.19 36.28
C MET A 44 -7.97 -6.45 37.62
N SER A 45 -7.32 -5.28 37.56
CA SER A 45 -7.21 -4.39 38.72
C SER A 45 -8.59 -3.85 39.11
N ARG A 46 -8.75 -3.47 40.38
CA ARG A 46 -10.01 -2.94 40.91
C ARG A 46 -10.56 -1.78 40.07
N ARG A 47 -9.69 -0.85 39.65
CA ARG A 47 -9.98 0.27 38.74
C ARG A 47 -8.90 0.26 37.66
N HIS A 48 -9.11 -0.52 36.60
CA HIS A 48 -8.04 -0.91 35.68
C HIS A 48 -7.76 0.17 34.64
N ALA A 49 -8.79 0.59 33.90
CA ALA A 49 -8.65 1.54 32.82
C ALA A 49 -9.86 2.47 32.77
N ARG A 50 -9.67 3.62 32.15
CA ARG A 50 -10.71 4.61 31.91
C ARG A 50 -10.89 4.81 30.41
N LEU A 51 -12.14 4.77 29.97
CA LEU A 51 -12.53 4.89 28.58
C LEU A 51 -13.22 6.24 28.38
N GLU A 52 -12.78 7.00 27.39
CA GLU A 52 -13.29 8.32 27.08
C GLU A 52 -13.69 8.37 25.60
N ALA A 53 -14.85 8.97 25.32
CA ALA A 53 -15.23 9.29 23.95
C ALA A 53 -14.32 10.40 23.41
N ALA A 54 -13.70 10.17 22.25
CA ALA A 54 -12.82 11.10 21.56
C ALA A 54 -13.20 11.17 20.08
N GLY A 55 -14.22 11.97 19.76
CA GLY A 55 -14.79 12.02 18.41
C GLY A 55 -15.43 10.68 18.03
N GLU A 56 -14.96 10.08 16.94
CA GLU A 56 -15.37 8.74 16.45
C GLU A 56 -14.55 7.59 17.03
N THR A 57 -13.69 7.89 18.00
CA THR A 57 -12.78 6.91 18.60
C THR A 57 -12.95 6.87 20.12
N VAL A 58 -12.50 5.78 20.72
CA VAL A 58 -12.45 5.57 22.16
C VAL A 58 -11.01 5.72 22.63
N ARG A 59 -10.75 6.68 23.50
CA ARG A 59 -9.46 6.79 24.20
C ARG A 59 -9.50 5.90 25.44
N VAL A 60 -8.61 4.92 25.49
CA VAL A 60 -8.45 4.00 26.62
C VAL A 60 -7.18 4.37 27.36
N ILE A 61 -7.27 4.64 28.66
CA ILE A 61 -6.14 5.09 29.49
C ILE A 61 -5.96 4.09 30.63
N ASP A 62 -4.76 3.53 30.78
CA ASP A 62 -4.43 2.69 31.92
C ASP A 62 -4.41 3.51 33.21
N ASN A 63 -5.10 3.02 34.24
CA ASN A 63 -5.26 3.73 35.51
C ASN A 63 -4.30 3.21 36.58
N GLY A 64 -3.04 2.97 36.20
CA GLY A 64 -1.99 2.43 37.08
C GLY A 64 -2.25 0.97 37.45
N SER A 65 -2.72 0.17 36.49
CA SER A 65 -3.09 -1.22 36.74
C SER A 65 -1.87 -2.12 36.91
N ALA A 66 -2.04 -3.23 37.65
CA ALA A 66 -0.96 -4.18 37.89
C ALA A 66 -0.49 -4.90 36.61
N ASN A 67 -1.42 -5.22 35.70
CA ASN A 67 -1.15 -5.99 34.49
C ASN A 67 -1.03 -5.10 33.24
N GLY A 68 -1.62 -3.91 33.24
CA GLY A 68 -1.57 -2.94 32.14
C GLY A 68 -2.62 -3.18 31.07
N LEU A 69 -2.78 -2.14 30.25
CA LEU A 69 -3.54 -2.13 29.01
C LEU A 69 -2.68 -2.68 27.86
N PHE A 70 -3.27 -3.57 27.04
CA PHE A 70 -2.63 -4.10 25.84
C PHE A 70 -3.45 -3.82 24.58
N VAL A 71 -2.76 -3.49 23.49
CA VAL A 71 -3.32 -3.37 22.14
C VAL A 71 -2.36 -4.12 21.22
N ASP A 72 -2.89 -5.03 20.39
CA ASP A 72 -2.11 -5.90 19.49
C ASP A 72 -0.93 -6.61 20.18
N GLY A 73 -1.17 -7.07 21.42
CA GLY A 73 -0.18 -7.78 22.23
C GLY A 73 0.92 -6.89 22.85
N ARG A 74 0.91 -5.57 22.61
CA ARG A 74 1.87 -4.62 23.19
C ARG A 74 1.25 -3.87 24.36
N ARG A 75 2.00 -3.75 25.46
CA ARG A 75 1.57 -2.98 26.64
C ARG A 75 1.73 -1.49 26.37
N VAL A 76 0.66 -0.71 26.57
CA VAL A 76 0.63 0.73 26.30
C VAL A 76 0.01 1.49 27.48
N PRO A 77 0.45 2.73 27.76
CA PRO A 77 -0.14 3.56 28.82
C PRO A 77 -1.50 4.14 28.43
N GLU A 78 -1.71 4.39 27.13
CA GLU A 78 -2.98 4.82 26.56
C GLU A 78 -3.08 4.42 25.08
N ALA A 79 -4.30 4.35 24.54
CA ALA A 79 -4.56 4.07 23.14
C ALA A 79 -5.81 4.82 22.65
N LEU A 80 -5.82 5.19 21.36
CA LEU A 80 -6.98 5.75 20.67
C LEU A 80 -7.50 4.70 19.69
N LEU A 81 -8.71 4.18 19.92
CA LEU A 81 -9.23 2.99 19.25
C LEU A 81 -10.50 3.32 18.47
N GLY A 82 -10.50 3.03 17.17
CA GLY A 82 -11.67 3.17 16.29
C GLY A 82 -12.53 1.91 16.25
N ASP A 83 -13.60 1.94 15.45
CA ASP A 83 -14.52 0.81 15.27
C ASP A 83 -13.78 -0.50 14.93
N GLY A 84 -14.22 -1.61 15.54
CA GLY A 84 -13.64 -2.94 15.38
C GLY A 84 -12.27 -3.16 16.04
N MET A 85 -11.60 -2.11 16.53
CA MET A 85 -10.30 -2.27 17.19
C MET A 85 -10.44 -2.90 18.58
N ARG A 86 -9.45 -3.72 18.95
CA ARG A 86 -9.47 -4.50 20.19
C ARG A 86 -8.40 -4.07 21.17
N PHE A 87 -8.71 -4.22 22.45
CA PHE A 87 -7.77 -4.03 23.54
C PHE A 87 -8.04 -5.02 24.66
N THR A 88 -6.99 -5.31 25.44
CA THR A 88 -7.05 -6.31 26.50
C THR A 88 -6.75 -5.67 27.84
N LEU A 89 -7.60 -5.94 28.83
CA LEU A 89 -7.39 -5.62 30.24
C LEU A 89 -7.45 -6.93 31.02
N GLY A 90 -6.34 -7.33 31.65
CA GLY A 90 -6.27 -8.65 32.27
C GLY A 90 -6.32 -9.77 31.23
N GLN A 91 -7.34 -10.63 31.31
CA GLN A 91 -7.64 -11.73 30.38
C GLN A 91 -8.91 -11.47 29.56
N THR A 92 -9.51 -10.30 29.70
CA THR A 92 -10.71 -9.89 28.95
C THR A 92 -10.32 -9.05 27.74
N VAL A 93 -10.80 -9.44 26.56
CA VAL A 93 -10.65 -8.71 25.29
C VAL A 93 -11.92 -7.91 25.03
N PHE A 94 -11.73 -6.63 24.78
CA PHE A 94 -12.75 -5.67 24.43
C PHE A 94 -12.60 -5.26 22.97
N GLU A 95 -13.70 -4.88 22.34
CA GLU A 95 -13.78 -4.40 20.96
C GLU A 95 -14.61 -3.12 20.93
N VAL A 96 -14.13 -2.09 20.23
CA VAL A 96 -14.88 -0.85 20.03
C VAL A 96 -15.96 -1.07 19.00
N VAL A 97 -17.18 -0.62 19.29
CA VAL A 97 -18.33 -0.69 18.39
C VAL A 97 -18.92 0.70 18.22
N VAL A 98 -18.92 1.22 17.01
CA VAL A 98 -19.49 2.52 16.68
C VAL A 98 -20.88 2.33 16.08
N VAL A 99 -21.91 2.79 16.79
CA VAL A 99 -23.29 2.73 16.31
C VAL A 99 -23.70 4.10 15.80
N LEU A 100 -23.84 4.22 14.48
CA LEU A 100 -24.44 5.41 13.88
C LEU A 100 -25.97 5.33 14.06
N PRO A 101 -26.65 6.39 14.54
CA PRO A 101 -28.10 6.42 14.55
C PRO A 101 -28.58 6.27 13.12
N ALA A 102 -29.57 5.39 12.91
CA ALA A 102 -30.33 5.40 11.67
C ALA A 102 -30.78 6.86 11.44
N PRO A 103 -30.57 7.42 10.24
CA PRO A 103 -30.99 8.79 10.00
C PRO A 103 -32.52 8.83 10.17
N ASP A 104 -32.99 9.69 11.08
CA ASP A 104 -34.41 9.96 11.26
C ASP A 104 -34.89 10.78 10.06
N VAL A 105 -35.03 10.11 8.91
CA VAL A 105 -35.51 10.70 7.66
C VAL A 105 -37.03 10.56 7.64
N SER A 106 -37.70 11.30 8.53
CA SER A 106 -39.03 11.82 8.22
C SER A 106 -38.88 13.05 7.34
N ILE A 107 -38.33 12.86 6.14
CA ILE A 107 -38.49 13.83 5.07
C ILE A 107 -39.72 13.36 4.31
N ALA A 108 -40.86 14.01 4.58
CA ALA A 108 -41.97 14.00 3.66
C ALA A 108 -41.46 14.52 2.31
N VAL A 109 -41.13 13.60 1.41
CA VAL A 109 -40.93 13.92 0.00
C VAL A 109 -42.26 14.50 -0.46
N PRO A 110 -42.36 15.80 -0.85
CA PRO A 110 -43.58 16.27 -1.43
C PRO A 110 -43.75 15.50 -2.73
N SER A 111 -44.78 14.65 -2.80
CA SER A 111 -45.22 14.07 -4.05
C SER A 111 -45.34 15.22 -5.06
N PRO A 112 -44.67 15.16 -6.22
CA PRO A 112 -44.85 16.21 -7.22
C PRO A 112 -46.35 16.28 -7.55
N PRO A 113 -46.94 17.48 -7.70
CA PRO A 113 -48.33 17.58 -8.11
C PRO A 113 -48.47 16.80 -9.42
N LEU A 114 -49.36 15.80 -9.43
CA LEU A 114 -49.73 15.12 -10.66
C LEU A 114 -50.11 16.19 -11.68
N PRO A 115 -49.57 16.16 -12.91
CA PRO A 115 -49.99 17.09 -13.94
C PRO A 115 -51.50 16.97 -14.10
N ALA A 116 -52.21 18.09 -14.08
CA ALA A 116 -53.63 18.10 -14.43
C ALA A 116 -53.75 17.62 -15.88
N ILE A 117 -54.25 16.39 -16.05
CA ILE A 117 -54.53 15.83 -17.37
C ILE A 117 -55.81 16.52 -17.88
N ASP A 118 -55.63 17.67 -18.53
CA ASP A 118 -56.73 18.46 -19.12
C ASP A 118 -57.14 17.96 -20.51
N ARG A 119 -56.90 16.68 -20.82
CA ARG A 119 -57.31 16.06 -22.08
C ARG A 119 -57.81 14.65 -21.83
N THR A 120 -59.02 14.37 -22.29
CA THR A 120 -59.53 13.02 -22.43
C THR A 120 -58.67 12.29 -23.47
N ILE A 121 -57.68 11.55 -23.01
CA ILE A 121 -56.85 10.68 -23.86
C ILE A 121 -57.73 9.49 -24.27
N SER A 122 -57.84 9.22 -25.58
CA SER A 122 -58.62 8.06 -26.04
C SER A 122 -57.88 6.76 -25.74
N ILE A 123 -58.60 5.64 -25.65
CA ILE A 123 -57.97 4.31 -25.47
C ILE A 123 -56.98 4.01 -26.61
N ALA A 124 -57.25 4.50 -27.83
CA ALA A 124 -56.34 4.36 -28.96
C ALA A 124 -55.02 5.12 -28.77
N ASP A 125 -55.07 6.33 -28.18
CA ASP A 125 -53.87 7.11 -27.87
C ASP A 125 -53.06 6.44 -26.75
N ILE A 126 -53.71 5.81 -25.77
CA ILE A 126 -53.05 4.99 -24.73
C ILE A 126 -52.40 3.76 -25.35
N GLU A 127 -53.10 3.07 -26.25
CA GLU A 127 -52.56 1.90 -26.96
C GLU A 127 -51.40 2.25 -27.89
N GLU A 128 -51.39 3.44 -28.47
CA GLU A 128 -50.28 3.97 -29.28
C GLU A 128 -49.10 4.38 -28.39
N LEU A 129 -49.34 5.07 -27.27
CA LEU A 129 -48.30 5.45 -26.30
C LEU A 129 -47.64 4.23 -25.65
N VAL A 130 -48.43 3.20 -25.30
CA VAL A 130 -47.94 1.92 -24.76
C VAL A 130 -47.14 1.17 -25.83
N ARG A 131 -47.53 1.25 -27.11
CA ARG A 131 -46.75 0.68 -28.23
C ARG A 131 -45.41 1.39 -28.42
N ASP A 132 -45.39 2.71 -28.26
CA ASP A 132 -44.18 3.53 -28.41
C ASP A 132 -43.23 3.39 -27.21
N PHE A 133 -43.76 3.11 -26.01
CA PHE A 133 -43.00 2.66 -24.83
C PHE A 133 -42.52 1.20 -24.94
N ALA A 134 -43.24 0.34 -25.68
CA ALA A 134 -42.92 -1.06 -25.88
C ALA A 134 -42.02 -1.33 -27.10
N ARG A 135 -41.63 -0.31 -27.86
CA ARG A 135 -40.58 -0.44 -28.88
C ARG A 135 -39.22 -0.51 -28.17
N PRO A 136 -38.39 -1.55 -28.40
CA PRO A 136 -37.03 -1.57 -27.88
C PRO A 136 -36.24 -0.45 -28.55
N LYS A 137 -36.05 0.67 -27.86
CA LYS A 137 -35.14 1.72 -28.29
C LYS A 137 -33.72 1.28 -27.97
N SER A 138 -32.77 1.55 -28.86
CA SER A 138 -31.39 1.13 -28.65
C SER A 138 -30.78 1.89 -27.44
N LEU A 139 -29.69 1.37 -26.87
CA LEU A 139 -28.93 2.08 -25.82
C LEU A 139 -28.52 3.51 -26.24
N GLU A 140 -28.46 3.81 -27.54
CA GLU A 140 -28.14 5.15 -28.07
C GLU A 140 -29.34 6.12 -28.08
N GLU A 141 -30.56 5.62 -27.87
CA GLU A 141 -31.80 6.42 -27.85
C GLU A 141 -32.36 6.59 -26.44
N GLU A 142 -31.94 5.72 -25.52
CA GLU A 142 -32.35 5.74 -24.11
C GLU A 142 -31.24 6.32 -23.23
N GLY A 143 -31.56 7.08 -22.19
CA GLY A 143 -30.57 7.68 -21.28
C GLY A 143 -30.33 9.18 -21.48
N GLU A 144 -29.97 9.86 -20.40
CA GLU A 144 -29.72 11.29 -20.39
C GLU A 144 -28.29 11.57 -20.85
N ARG A 145 -28.13 12.39 -21.90
CA ARG A 145 -26.81 12.83 -22.35
C ARG A 145 -26.25 13.85 -21.36
N LEU A 146 -25.08 13.53 -20.82
CA LEU A 146 -24.33 14.37 -19.91
C LEU A 146 -23.01 14.76 -20.60
N VAL A 147 -22.84 16.04 -20.90
CA VAL A 147 -21.54 16.55 -21.33
C VAL A 147 -20.68 16.74 -20.09
N THR A 148 -19.63 15.93 -19.97
CA THR A 148 -18.64 16.07 -18.89
C THR A 148 -17.41 16.80 -19.43
N ALA A 149 -16.82 17.63 -18.58
CA ALA A 149 -15.59 18.35 -18.88
C ALA A 149 -14.71 18.37 -17.64
N ALA A 150 -13.42 18.61 -17.81
CA ALA A 150 -12.44 18.54 -16.72
C ALA A 150 -12.76 19.48 -15.55
N ASN A 151 -13.56 20.53 -15.79
CA ASN A 151 -14.01 21.51 -14.79
C ASN A 151 -15.37 21.18 -14.14
N ARG A 152 -16.01 20.06 -14.47
CA ARG A 152 -17.29 19.62 -13.87
C ARG A 152 -17.19 18.17 -13.38
N PRO A 153 -16.32 17.90 -12.38
CA PRO A 153 -16.25 16.57 -11.79
C PRO A 153 -17.49 16.29 -10.95
N PHE A 154 -17.86 15.02 -10.80
CA PHE A 154 -18.98 14.60 -9.95
C PHE A 154 -18.65 13.30 -9.22
N LEU A 155 -19.20 13.13 -8.02
CA LEU A 155 -19.07 11.91 -7.24
C LEU A 155 -19.94 10.81 -7.86
N ILE A 156 -19.39 9.60 -7.96
CA ILE A 156 -20.15 8.42 -8.41
C ILE A 156 -20.77 7.69 -7.22
N SER A 157 -21.51 8.43 -6.38
CA SER A 157 -22.07 7.95 -5.12
C SER A 157 -23.46 7.35 -5.22
N ASP A 158 -24.11 7.46 -6.39
CA ASP A 158 -25.49 6.99 -6.61
C ASP A 158 -25.51 5.56 -7.17
N PRO A 159 -25.73 4.52 -6.35
CA PRO A 159 -25.70 3.12 -6.79
C PRO A 159 -26.79 2.77 -7.81
N GLU A 160 -27.83 3.60 -7.95
CA GLU A 160 -28.90 3.36 -8.93
C GLU A 160 -28.54 3.88 -10.33
N SER A 161 -27.37 4.49 -10.50
CA SER A 161 -26.93 5.07 -11.77
C SER A 161 -25.76 4.33 -12.40
N ALA A 162 -25.81 4.26 -13.73
CA ALA A 162 -24.72 3.82 -14.58
C ALA A 162 -24.42 4.87 -15.66
N TRP A 163 -23.16 4.98 -16.06
CA TRP A 163 -22.73 5.92 -17.09
C TRP A 163 -21.95 5.20 -18.17
N LEU A 164 -22.37 5.36 -19.42
CA LEU A 164 -21.65 4.92 -20.61
C LEU A 164 -20.82 6.08 -21.15
N VAL A 165 -19.55 5.85 -21.46
CA VAL A 165 -18.71 6.80 -22.19
C VAL A 165 -18.98 6.63 -23.68
N GLU A 166 -19.70 7.58 -24.29
CA GLU A 166 -19.99 7.54 -25.74
C GLU A 166 -18.77 7.96 -26.55
N SER A 167 -18.04 8.97 -26.09
CA SER A 167 -16.82 9.46 -26.72
C SER A 167 -15.86 10.06 -25.69
N GLY A 168 -14.57 10.05 -26.02
CA GLY A 168 -13.52 10.53 -25.12
C GLY A 168 -13.13 9.52 -24.03
N LYS A 169 -12.80 10.03 -22.85
CA LYS A 169 -12.46 9.22 -21.67
C LYS A 169 -12.77 9.93 -20.35
N VAL A 170 -13.01 9.15 -19.32
CA VAL A 170 -13.25 9.60 -17.94
C VAL A 170 -12.19 9.03 -17.04
N GLU A 171 -11.58 9.87 -16.23
CA GLU A 171 -10.65 9.46 -15.19
C GLU A 171 -11.42 9.39 -13.86
N ILE A 172 -11.35 8.25 -13.18
CA ILE A 172 -11.91 8.05 -11.84
C ILE A 172 -10.80 8.19 -10.83
N PHE A 173 -11.03 9.06 -9.86
CA PHE A 173 -10.13 9.30 -8.74
C PHE A 173 -10.77 8.87 -7.44
N THR A 174 -9.94 8.56 -6.47
CA THR A 174 -10.32 8.44 -5.08
C THR A 174 -9.99 9.74 -4.36
N VAL A 175 -10.90 10.20 -3.51
CA VAL A 175 -10.83 11.49 -2.83
C VAL A 175 -11.39 11.37 -1.41
N LEU A 176 -10.97 12.24 -0.50
CA LEU A 176 -11.69 12.45 0.75
C LEU A 176 -12.99 13.18 0.45
N VAL A 177 -14.03 12.92 1.22
CA VAL A 177 -15.34 13.55 1.11
C VAL A 177 -15.72 14.14 2.46
N GLU A 178 -15.87 15.46 2.50
CA GLU A 178 -16.28 16.23 3.68
C GLU A 178 -17.59 16.94 3.33
N ASP A 179 -18.63 16.76 4.16
CA ASP A 179 -19.97 17.33 3.94
C ASP A 179 -20.54 17.07 2.52
N GLY A 180 -20.30 15.86 1.99
CA GLY A 180 -20.74 15.44 0.65
C GLY A 180 -19.95 16.06 -0.52
N HIS A 181 -18.85 16.77 -0.23
CA HIS A 181 -18.02 17.42 -1.25
C HIS A 181 -16.60 16.85 -1.27
N PRO A 182 -15.98 16.66 -2.46
CA PRO A 182 -14.60 16.24 -2.56
C PRO A 182 -13.62 17.22 -1.90
N ALA A 183 -12.82 16.74 -0.97
CA ALA A 183 -11.78 17.49 -0.26
C ALA A 183 -10.40 16.86 -0.46
N GLY A 184 -9.36 17.69 -0.44
CA GLY A 184 -7.97 17.24 -0.44
C GLY A 184 -7.42 16.75 -1.79
N ALA A 185 -6.38 15.92 -1.69
CA ALA A 185 -5.66 15.38 -2.84
C ALA A 185 -6.47 14.27 -3.54
N ARG A 186 -6.33 14.18 -4.86
CA ARG A 186 -6.99 13.18 -5.69
C ARG A 186 -5.97 12.12 -6.10
N THR A 187 -6.27 10.86 -5.83
CA THR A 187 -5.43 9.75 -6.26
C THR A 187 -6.11 9.04 -7.42
N HIS A 188 -5.40 8.94 -8.56
CA HIS A 188 -5.95 8.26 -9.73
C HIS A 188 -6.25 6.80 -9.36
N PHE A 189 -7.41 6.32 -9.81
CA PHE A 189 -7.87 4.97 -9.53
C PHE A 189 -8.01 4.15 -10.82
N VAL A 190 -8.82 4.61 -11.76
CA VAL A 190 -9.02 3.90 -13.03
C VAL A 190 -9.43 4.86 -14.15
N THR A 191 -9.10 4.50 -15.39
CA THR A 191 -9.53 5.21 -16.60
C THR A 191 -10.64 4.42 -17.28
N VAL A 192 -11.72 5.10 -17.66
CA VAL A 192 -12.84 4.54 -18.43
C VAL A 192 -12.86 5.17 -19.82
N GLU A 193 -12.74 4.35 -20.86
CA GLU A 193 -12.65 4.77 -22.26
C GLU A 193 -13.99 4.69 -22.99
N ALA A 194 -14.06 5.29 -24.19
CA ALA A 194 -15.23 5.21 -25.05
C ALA A 194 -15.67 3.75 -25.29
N GLY A 195 -16.97 3.51 -25.16
CA GLY A 195 -17.58 2.17 -25.23
C GLY A 195 -17.62 1.42 -23.90
N GLN A 196 -16.89 1.88 -22.87
CA GLN A 196 -16.94 1.31 -21.53
C GLN A 196 -17.92 2.08 -20.64
N ALA A 197 -18.30 1.44 -19.53
CA ALA A 197 -19.19 2.03 -18.54
C ALA A 197 -18.60 1.98 -17.14
N PHE A 198 -19.12 2.83 -16.27
CA PHE A 198 -18.92 2.77 -14.84
C PHE A 198 -20.26 2.89 -14.13
N PHE A 199 -20.30 2.40 -12.90
CA PHE A 199 -21.49 2.27 -12.09
C PHE A 199 -21.29 3.04 -10.80
N GLY A 200 -22.37 3.59 -10.26
CA GLY A 200 -22.30 4.27 -8.99
C GLY A 200 -22.08 3.29 -7.86
N ILE A 201 -21.41 3.79 -6.82
CA ILE A 201 -20.98 3.03 -5.67
C ILE A 201 -21.54 3.75 -4.45
N ASP A 202 -22.19 3.04 -3.54
CA ASP A 202 -22.69 3.62 -2.29
C ASP A 202 -21.54 3.96 -1.33
N THR A 203 -20.88 5.09 -1.59
CA THR A 203 -19.75 5.56 -0.80
C THR A 203 -20.20 6.15 0.54
N ASP A 204 -21.46 6.50 0.71
CA ASP A 204 -21.97 6.95 2.01
C ASP A 204 -22.02 5.76 2.98
N ARG A 205 -22.37 4.58 2.48
CA ARG A 205 -22.39 3.35 3.26
C ARG A 205 -21.02 2.72 3.46
N TYR A 206 -20.14 2.76 2.46
CA TYR A 206 -18.88 1.99 2.47
C TYR A 206 -17.60 2.83 2.35
N GLY A 207 -17.74 4.13 2.05
CA GLY A 207 -16.62 4.99 1.71
C GLY A 207 -15.81 5.51 2.89
N MET A 208 -16.31 5.39 4.12
CA MET A 208 -15.59 5.80 5.35
C MET A 208 -14.96 7.21 5.24
N GLY A 209 -15.73 8.19 4.78
CA GLY A 209 -15.26 9.57 4.54
C GLY A 209 -14.42 9.75 3.27
N SER A 210 -14.39 8.73 2.40
CA SER A 210 -13.76 8.75 1.07
C SER A 210 -14.79 8.41 -0.01
N GLY A 211 -14.51 8.81 -1.25
CA GLY A 211 -15.39 8.53 -2.37
C GLY A 211 -14.66 8.48 -3.71
N PHE A 212 -15.41 8.13 -4.75
CA PHE A 212 -14.91 8.08 -6.11
C PHE A 212 -15.42 9.29 -6.91
N LEU A 213 -14.50 10.00 -7.55
CA LEU A 213 -14.74 11.22 -8.32
C LEU A 213 -14.48 10.96 -9.80
N ALA A 214 -15.52 11.08 -10.62
CA ALA A 214 -15.41 11.01 -12.07
C ALA A 214 -15.04 12.38 -12.67
N VAL A 215 -14.02 12.39 -13.52
CA VAL A 215 -13.51 13.60 -14.20
C VAL A 215 -13.39 13.32 -15.69
N GLY A 216 -14.27 13.92 -16.50
CA GLY A 216 -14.19 13.83 -17.94
C GLY A 216 -13.02 14.62 -18.52
N LYS A 217 -12.32 14.05 -19.50
CA LYS A 217 -11.41 14.85 -20.35
C LYS A 217 -12.25 15.81 -21.22
N ALA A 218 -11.62 16.88 -21.71
CA ALA A 218 -12.30 17.82 -22.61
C ALA A 218 -12.83 17.09 -23.86
N GLY A 219 -14.12 17.28 -24.15
CA GLY A 219 -14.81 16.62 -25.25
C GLY A 219 -15.33 15.22 -24.95
N SER A 220 -15.32 14.78 -23.69
CA SER A 220 -15.93 13.51 -23.29
C SER A 220 -17.45 13.63 -23.17
N GLU A 221 -18.17 12.69 -23.79
CA GLU A 221 -19.63 12.60 -23.74
C GLU A 221 -20.04 11.36 -22.96
N LEU A 222 -20.93 11.55 -21.99
CA LEU A 222 -21.47 10.48 -21.17
C LEU A 222 -22.96 10.35 -21.41
N ARG A 223 -23.45 9.14 -21.16
CA ARG A 223 -24.86 8.84 -21.11
C ARG A 223 -25.20 8.14 -19.82
N ARG A 224 -26.08 8.74 -19.03
CA ARG A 224 -26.53 8.21 -17.74
C ARG A 224 -27.79 7.36 -17.92
N PHE A 225 -27.83 6.23 -17.24
CA PHE A 225 -28.95 5.29 -17.19
C PHE A 225 -29.27 4.91 -15.75
N PRO A 226 -30.56 4.74 -15.39
CA PRO A 226 -30.93 3.99 -14.21
C PRO A 226 -30.52 2.52 -14.37
N VAL A 227 -29.91 1.92 -13.34
CA VAL A 227 -29.51 0.50 -13.31
C VAL A 227 -30.73 -0.40 -13.55
N THR A 228 -31.90 -0.05 -13.00
CA THR A 228 -33.16 -0.75 -13.24
C THR A 228 -33.54 -0.82 -14.72
N ARG A 229 -33.15 0.17 -15.52
CA ARG A 229 -33.36 0.15 -16.98
C ARG A 229 -32.42 -0.83 -17.67
N LEU A 230 -31.14 -0.84 -17.29
CA LEU A 230 -30.16 -1.79 -17.83
C LEU A 230 -30.56 -3.25 -17.52
N LEU A 231 -31.03 -3.51 -16.30
CA LEU A 231 -31.55 -4.82 -15.91
C LEU A 231 -32.73 -5.24 -16.79
N ARG A 232 -33.68 -4.33 -17.04
CA ARG A 232 -34.83 -4.61 -17.92
C ARG A 232 -34.40 -4.93 -19.36
N LEU A 233 -33.51 -4.12 -19.93
CA LEU A 233 -33.00 -4.34 -21.30
C LEU A 233 -32.26 -5.67 -21.42
N ALA A 234 -31.44 -6.01 -20.41
CA ALA A 234 -30.74 -7.28 -20.34
C ALA A 234 -31.69 -8.47 -20.25
N ALA A 235 -32.76 -8.37 -19.45
CA ALA A 235 -33.79 -9.41 -19.30
C ALA A 235 -34.64 -9.58 -20.58
N GLU A 236 -34.93 -8.49 -21.29
CA GLU A 236 -35.64 -8.50 -22.58
C GLU A 236 -34.77 -9.02 -23.75
N GLY A 237 -33.47 -9.28 -23.51
CA GLY A 237 -32.51 -9.75 -24.50
C GLY A 237 -31.99 -8.66 -25.46
N THR A 238 -32.49 -7.43 -25.35
CA THR A 238 -32.06 -6.30 -26.17
C THR A 238 -30.72 -5.77 -25.68
N SER A 239 -29.70 -5.70 -26.55
CA SER A 239 -28.35 -5.24 -26.19
C SER A 239 -27.66 -6.03 -25.07
N ARG A 240 -28.09 -7.29 -24.82
CA ARG A 240 -27.58 -8.14 -23.73
C ARG A 240 -26.05 -8.24 -23.70
N ASP A 241 -25.42 -8.53 -24.83
CA ASP A 241 -23.97 -8.66 -24.94
C ASP A 241 -23.23 -7.36 -24.64
N ARG A 242 -23.82 -6.23 -25.03
CA ARG A 242 -23.25 -4.90 -24.81
C ARG A 242 -23.29 -4.54 -23.32
N ILE A 243 -24.42 -4.79 -22.65
CA ILE A 243 -24.56 -4.55 -21.20
C ILE A 243 -23.64 -5.50 -20.41
N ALA A 244 -23.56 -6.77 -20.82
CA ALA A 244 -22.63 -7.72 -20.21
C ALA A 244 -21.17 -7.26 -20.37
N SER A 245 -20.79 -6.75 -21.54
CA SER A 245 -19.45 -6.18 -21.77
C SER A 245 -19.19 -4.94 -20.90
N MET A 246 -20.17 -4.06 -20.73
CA MET A 246 -20.09 -2.90 -19.84
C MET A 246 -19.81 -3.31 -18.39
N VAL A 247 -20.53 -4.31 -17.87
CA VAL A 247 -20.33 -4.81 -16.50
C VAL A 247 -18.99 -5.53 -16.35
N ALA A 248 -18.64 -6.43 -17.28
CA ALA A 248 -17.39 -7.19 -17.22
C ALA A 248 -16.17 -6.27 -17.26
N THR A 249 -16.14 -5.31 -18.19
CA THR A 249 -15.01 -4.38 -18.31
C THR A 249 -14.87 -3.48 -17.09
N TRP A 250 -15.97 -3.09 -16.45
CA TRP A 250 -15.94 -2.34 -15.19
C TRP A 250 -15.31 -3.15 -14.07
N ILE A 251 -15.77 -4.38 -13.85
CA ILE A 251 -15.25 -5.27 -12.81
C ILE A 251 -13.76 -5.54 -13.03
N GLU A 252 -13.37 -5.91 -14.26
CA GLU A 252 -11.96 -6.17 -14.59
C GLU A 252 -11.05 -4.95 -14.38
N ALA A 253 -11.57 -3.74 -14.61
CA ALA A 253 -10.83 -2.51 -14.38
C ALA A 253 -10.62 -2.26 -12.88
N LEU A 254 -11.66 -2.47 -12.06
CA LEU A 254 -11.60 -2.36 -10.61
C LEU A 254 -10.68 -3.41 -9.98
N SER A 255 -10.83 -4.68 -10.37
CA SER A 255 -10.04 -5.81 -9.88
C SER A 255 -8.53 -5.63 -10.12
N ARG A 256 -8.14 -5.19 -11.33
CA ARG A 256 -6.72 -4.94 -11.63
C ARG A 256 -6.10 -3.87 -10.75
N ARG A 257 -6.88 -2.86 -10.34
CA ARG A 257 -6.38 -1.78 -9.49
C ARG A 257 -6.22 -2.25 -8.04
N LEU A 258 -7.18 -3.02 -7.52
CA LEU A 258 -7.15 -3.55 -6.15
C LEU A 258 -5.86 -4.32 -5.85
N VAL A 259 -5.43 -5.16 -6.79
CA VAL A 259 -4.27 -6.05 -6.59
C VAL A 259 -2.94 -5.44 -7.04
N HIS A 260 -2.92 -4.18 -7.49
CA HIS A 260 -1.72 -3.56 -8.07
C HIS A 260 -0.52 -3.56 -7.11
N ASP A 261 -0.79 -3.32 -5.83
CA ASP A 261 0.23 -3.22 -4.78
C ASP A 261 0.34 -4.52 -3.95
N LEU A 262 -0.41 -5.57 -4.32
CA LEU A 262 -0.43 -6.86 -3.63
C LEU A 262 0.46 -7.89 -4.31
N GLN A 263 1.14 -8.70 -3.51
CA GLN A 263 1.80 -9.89 -4.03
C GLN A 263 0.75 -10.97 -4.32
N VAL A 264 0.39 -11.14 -5.60
CA VAL A 264 -0.61 -12.12 -6.02
C VAL A 264 -0.08 -13.55 -5.82
N PRO A 265 -0.70 -14.37 -4.96
CA PRO A 265 -0.28 -15.75 -4.76
C PRO A 265 -0.65 -16.60 -5.97
N SER A 266 0.07 -17.71 -6.17
CA SER A 266 -0.34 -18.73 -7.13
C SER A 266 -1.69 -19.32 -6.69
N PRO A 267 -2.69 -19.42 -7.58
CA PRO A 267 -3.97 -20.04 -7.25
C PRO A 267 -3.81 -21.56 -7.08
N ASP A 268 -4.57 -22.13 -6.14
CA ASP A 268 -4.70 -23.58 -6.02
C ASP A 268 -5.62 -24.14 -7.11
N LEU A 269 -6.67 -23.39 -7.45
CA LEU A 269 -7.68 -23.77 -8.42
C LEU A 269 -7.98 -22.62 -9.38
N LEU A 270 -7.98 -22.94 -10.68
CA LEU A 270 -8.41 -22.01 -11.71
C LEU A 270 -9.87 -22.25 -12.07
N VAL A 271 -10.66 -21.19 -11.98
CA VAL A 271 -12.09 -21.20 -12.29
C VAL A 271 -12.30 -20.71 -13.73
N GLU A 272 -13.04 -21.50 -14.51
CA GLU A 272 -13.47 -21.14 -15.86
C GLU A 272 -14.93 -20.69 -15.86
N PRO A 273 -15.27 -19.49 -16.36
CA PRO A 273 -16.65 -19.02 -16.44
C PRO A 273 -17.55 -20.00 -17.19
N GLY A 274 -18.75 -20.26 -16.67
CA GLY A 274 -19.73 -21.15 -17.31
C GLY A 274 -19.56 -22.64 -16.97
N THR A 275 -18.66 -22.98 -16.04
CA THR A 275 -18.39 -24.37 -15.61
C THR A 275 -18.78 -24.60 -14.15
N GLU A 276 -18.84 -25.85 -13.71
CA GLU A 276 -18.96 -26.20 -12.30
C GLU A 276 -17.56 -26.27 -11.68
N THR A 277 -17.38 -25.69 -10.50
CA THR A 277 -16.09 -25.71 -9.80
C THR A 277 -16.26 -26.21 -8.37
N ALA A 278 -15.20 -26.81 -7.85
CA ALA A 278 -15.18 -27.40 -6.52
C ALA A 278 -14.52 -26.45 -5.52
N LEU A 279 -15.26 -26.09 -4.48
CA LEU A 279 -14.82 -25.29 -3.36
C LEU A 279 -14.27 -26.20 -2.27
N MET A 280 -13.08 -25.86 -1.78
CA MET A 280 -12.44 -26.56 -0.68
C MET A 280 -11.88 -25.53 0.29
N ALA A 281 -12.12 -25.71 1.58
CA ALA A 281 -11.63 -24.79 2.61
C ALA A 281 -10.09 -24.64 2.54
N GLY A 282 -9.62 -23.39 2.60
CA GLY A 282 -8.21 -23.02 2.49
C GLY A 282 -7.59 -23.16 1.09
N LYS A 283 -8.39 -23.46 0.05
CA LYS A 283 -7.92 -23.49 -1.35
C LYS A 283 -8.30 -22.22 -2.08
N ARG A 284 -7.31 -21.58 -2.71
CA ARG A 284 -7.50 -20.32 -3.42
C ARG A 284 -8.02 -20.56 -4.83
N LEU A 285 -9.14 -19.93 -5.11
CA LEU A 285 -9.77 -19.89 -6.43
C LEU A 285 -9.43 -18.59 -7.13
N ALA A 286 -8.99 -18.66 -8.37
CA ALA A 286 -8.79 -17.48 -9.21
C ALA A 286 -9.37 -17.70 -10.61
N CYS A 287 -9.82 -16.63 -11.25
CA CYS A 287 -10.14 -16.64 -12.67
C CYS A 287 -8.96 -16.07 -13.46
N ASN A 288 -8.61 -16.68 -14.60
CA ASN A 288 -7.51 -16.19 -15.44
C ASN A 288 -7.98 -15.42 -16.68
N ARG A 289 -9.24 -15.60 -17.09
CA ARG A 289 -9.80 -15.03 -18.33
C ARG A 289 -11.26 -14.67 -18.13
N GLY A 290 -11.57 -13.38 -18.35
CA GLY A 290 -12.91 -12.85 -18.17
C GLY A 290 -13.35 -12.83 -16.71
N THR A 291 -14.62 -12.50 -16.49
CA THR A 291 -15.25 -12.54 -15.16
C THR A 291 -16.04 -13.84 -15.00
N ALA A 292 -15.68 -14.65 -14.00
CA ALA A 292 -16.50 -15.77 -13.56
C ALA A 292 -17.47 -15.28 -12.47
N TRP A 293 -18.76 -15.56 -12.63
CA TRP A 293 -19.77 -15.24 -11.63
C TRP A 293 -20.08 -16.51 -10.83
N LEU A 294 -19.62 -16.58 -9.59
CA LEU A 294 -19.78 -17.75 -8.73
C LEU A 294 -21.07 -17.63 -7.93
N GLU A 295 -21.86 -18.70 -7.90
CA GLU A 295 -22.99 -18.79 -6.96
C GLU A 295 -22.44 -19.03 -5.55
N MET A 296 -22.61 -18.03 -4.68
CA MET A 296 -21.98 -18.05 -3.37
C MET A 296 -22.75 -18.98 -2.42
N PRO A 297 -22.13 -20.06 -1.90
CA PRO A 297 -22.75 -20.92 -0.90
C PRO A 297 -22.74 -20.28 0.48
N ALA A 298 -23.40 -20.95 1.44
CA ALA A 298 -23.51 -20.57 2.84
C ALA A 298 -22.20 -20.75 3.62
N THR A 299 -21.08 -20.26 3.09
CA THR A 299 -19.75 -20.31 3.70
C THR A 299 -19.05 -18.96 3.67
N GLN A 300 -18.10 -18.77 4.58
CA GLN A 300 -17.29 -17.56 4.63
C GLN A 300 -16.15 -17.64 3.63
N PHE A 301 -15.88 -16.52 2.95
CA PHE A 301 -14.75 -16.41 2.05
C PHE A 301 -13.85 -15.25 2.44
N LEU A 302 -12.57 -15.37 2.12
CA LEU A 302 -11.62 -14.27 2.15
C LEU A 302 -11.33 -13.85 0.71
N PHE A 303 -11.56 -12.57 0.40
CA PHE A 303 -11.30 -11.97 -0.90
C PHE A 303 -9.95 -11.23 -0.88
N ASP A 304 -9.09 -11.54 -1.85
CA ASP A 304 -7.73 -10.99 -2.01
C ASP A 304 -6.86 -11.03 -0.73
N GLY A 305 -7.21 -11.87 0.24
CA GLY A 305 -6.53 -11.94 1.54
C GLY A 305 -6.86 -10.79 2.50
N LEU A 306 -7.76 -9.87 2.12
CA LEU A 306 -7.98 -8.61 2.83
C LEU A 306 -9.37 -8.50 3.44
N ALA A 307 -10.41 -8.88 2.70
CA ALA A 307 -11.79 -8.64 3.10
C ALA A 307 -12.56 -9.95 3.27
N SER A 308 -13.30 -10.07 4.37
CA SER A 308 -14.14 -11.22 4.64
C SER A 308 -15.52 -11.04 4.00
N LEU A 309 -15.93 -12.04 3.24
CA LEU A 309 -17.26 -12.19 2.68
C LEU A 309 -18.09 -13.08 3.61
N SER A 310 -19.05 -12.46 4.29
CA SER A 310 -19.96 -13.08 5.26
C SER A 310 -21.18 -13.74 4.58
N TYR A 311 -22.10 -14.31 5.38
CA TYR A 311 -23.40 -14.86 4.93
C TYR A 311 -24.29 -13.89 4.14
N GLU A 312 -24.00 -12.58 4.15
CA GLU A 312 -24.75 -11.56 3.40
C GLU A 312 -24.66 -11.74 1.88
N VAL A 313 -23.66 -12.48 1.38
CA VAL A 313 -23.54 -12.81 -0.05
C VAL A 313 -24.09 -14.20 -0.38
N GLU A 314 -24.69 -14.93 0.57
CA GLU A 314 -25.26 -16.24 0.29
C GLU A 314 -26.33 -16.18 -0.81
N GLY A 315 -26.18 -17.04 -1.82
CA GLY A 315 -27.09 -17.11 -2.96
C GLY A 315 -26.96 -15.96 -3.97
N VAL A 316 -26.02 -15.02 -3.80
CA VAL A 316 -25.70 -14.03 -4.84
C VAL A 316 -24.72 -14.60 -5.86
N LEU A 317 -24.67 -13.99 -7.04
CA LEU A 317 -23.64 -14.29 -8.03
C LEU A 317 -22.49 -13.32 -7.80
N PHE A 318 -21.38 -13.75 -7.20
CA PHE A 318 -20.24 -12.88 -6.91
C PHE A 318 -19.20 -12.92 -8.05
N PRO A 319 -18.69 -11.77 -8.50
CA PRO A 319 -17.73 -11.73 -9.60
C PRO A 319 -16.30 -12.03 -9.14
N LEU A 320 -15.64 -12.95 -9.84
CA LEU A 320 -14.22 -13.23 -9.73
C LEU A 320 -13.54 -12.93 -11.06
N ALA A 321 -12.67 -11.91 -11.08
CA ALA A 321 -12.03 -11.42 -12.29
C ALA A 321 -10.51 -11.69 -12.28
N PRO A 322 -9.80 -11.50 -13.40
CA PRO A 322 -8.39 -11.80 -13.49
C PRO A 322 -7.57 -10.92 -12.53
N GLY A 323 -6.66 -11.57 -11.80
CA GLY A 323 -5.80 -10.94 -10.80
C GLY A 323 -6.34 -11.02 -9.37
N THR A 324 -7.63 -11.33 -9.18
CA THR A 324 -8.26 -11.48 -7.86
C THR A 324 -8.44 -12.95 -7.48
N TRP A 325 -8.54 -13.24 -6.18
CA TRP A 325 -8.77 -14.59 -5.68
C TRP A 325 -9.75 -14.64 -4.51
N LEU A 326 -10.40 -15.80 -4.36
CA LEU A 326 -11.28 -16.15 -3.25
C LEU A 326 -10.72 -17.35 -2.50
N GLU A 327 -10.80 -17.33 -1.19
CA GLU A 327 -10.40 -18.46 -0.33
C GLU A 327 -11.55 -18.80 0.63
N PRO A 328 -12.21 -19.97 0.50
CA PRO A 328 -13.22 -20.40 1.44
C PRO A 328 -12.57 -20.67 2.81
N LEU A 329 -13.09 -20.08 3.88
CA LEU A 329 -12.52 -20.18 5.23
C LEU A 329 -13.05 -21.39 6.01
N ALA A 330 -14.24 -21.87 5.69
CA ALA A 330 -14.90 -22.98 6.36
C ALA A 330 -15.60 -23.89 5.33
N GLY A 331 -15.83 -25.16 5.70
CA GLY A 331 -16.54 -26.13 4.86
C GLY A 331 -16.08 -27.55 5.12
N ASP A 332 -17.02 -28.45 5.39
CA ASP A 332 -16.76 -29.88 5.59
C ASP A 332 -16.74 -30.61 4.24
N GLY A 333 -15.59 -30.54 3.54
CA GLY A 333 -15.34 -31.29 2.31
C GLY A 333 -15.42 -30.47 1.02
N GLU A 334 -15.60 -31.18 -0.08
CA GLU A 334 -15.68 -30.62 -1.43
C GLU A 334 -17.12 -30.20 -1.73
N GLU A 335 -17.38 -28.89 -1.73
CA GLU A 335 -18.67 -28.31 -2.11
C GLU A 335 -18.62 -27.85 -3.57
N LYS A 336 -19.65 -28.12 -4.36
CA LYS A 336 -19.68 -27.70 -5.78
C LYS A 336 -20.47 -26.43 -5.93
N THR A 337 -19.96 -25.49 -6.72
CA THR A 337 -20.69 -24.29 -7.12
C THR A 337 -20.69 -24.12 -8.64
N ALA A 338 -21.81 -23.61 -9.16
CA ALA A 338 -21.94 -23.21 -10.54
C ALA A 338 -21.25 -21.86 -10.77
N THR A 339 -20.61 -21.73 -11.93
CA THR A 339 -20.06 -20.46 -12.39
C THR A 339 -20.69 -20.07 -13.71
N HIS A 340 -20.86 -18.77 -13.92
CA HIS A 340 -21.51 -18.22 -15.10
C HIS A 340 -20.62 -17.19 -15.78
N THR A 341 -20.77 -17.07 -17.10
CA THR A 341 -20.26 -15.92 -17.84
C THR A 341 -21.12 -14.68 -17.55
N THR A 342 -20.55 -13.47 -17.72
CA THR A 342 -21.33 -12.24 -17.53
C THR A 342 -22.56 -12.20 -18.44
N THR A 343 -22.46 -12.69 -19.69
CA THR A 343 -23.60 -12.73 -20.63
C THR A 343 -24.72 -13.66 -20.16
N GLU A 344 -24.39 -14.81 -19.57
CA GLU A 344 -25.39 -15.73 -19.01
C GLU A 344 -26.09 -15.10 -17.81
N ALA A 345 -25.33 -14.46 -16.92
CA ALA A 345 -25.83 -13.95 -15.65
C ALA A 345 -26.49 -12.57 -15.72
N ILE A 346 -26.27 -11.75 -16.76
CA ILE A 346 -26.69 -10.32 -16.78
C ILE A 346 -28.19 -10.07 -16.63
N GLY A 347 -29.02 -11.06 -16.99
CA GLY A 347 -30.48 -11.01 -16.81
C GLY A 347 -30.96 -11.50 -15.44
N ASP A 348 -30.09 -12.05 -14.61
CA ASP A 348 -30.38 -12.54 -13.26
C ASP A 348 -30.20 -11.41 -12.24
N PRO A 349 -31.22 -11.07 -11.43
CA PRO A 349 -31.10 -10.08 -10.36
C PRO A 349 -29.97 -10.38 -9.35
N ARG A 350 -29.61 -11.66 -9.15
CA ARG A 350 -28.53 -12.09 -8.25
C ARG A 350 -27.15 -11.57 -8.66
N LEU A 351 -26.94 -11.30 -9.96
CA LEU A 351 -25.72 -10.68 -10.47
C LEU A 351 -25.59 -9.23 -9.98
N TRP A 352 -26.69 -8.48 -9.97
CA TRP A 352 -26.67 -7.08 -9.59
C TRP A 352 -26.45 -6.90 -8.09
N ALA A 353 -27.06 -7.78 -7.28
CA ALA A 353 -26.73 -7.88 -5.85
C ALA A 353 -25.26 -8.24 -5.62
N GLY A 354 -24.69 -9.13 -6.44
CA GLY A 354 -23.27 -9.47 -6.38
C GLY A 354 -22.34 -8.34 -6.81
N LEU A 355 -22.74 -7.51 -7.79
CA LEU A 355 -22.00 -6.31 -8.19
C LEU A 355 -21.95 -5.29 -7.05
N GLU A 356 -23.07 -5.07 -6.36
CA GLU A 356 -23.12 -4.21 -5.16
C GLU A 356 -22.21 -4.76 -4.05
N ALA A 357 -22.27 -6.07 -3.79
CA ALA A 357 -21.39 -6.73 -2.83
C ALA A 357 -19.91 -6.58 -3.20
N PHE A 358 -19.58 -6.67 -4.49
CA PHE A 358 -18.22 -6.44 -4.99
C PHE A 358 -17.78 -4.99 -4.78
N HIS A 359 -18.64 -4.00 -5.05
CA HIS A 359 -18.32 -2.58 -4.79
C HIS A 359 -18.10 -2.28 -3.32
N ARG A 360 -18.87 -2.91 -2.41
CA ARG A 360 -18.63 -2.83 -0.97
C ARG A 360 -17.24 -3.33 -0.60
N ILE A 361 -16.89 -4.54 -1.03
CA ILE A 361 -15.59 -5.16 -0.73
C ILE A 361 -14.43 -4.37 -1.34
N LEU A 362 -14.61 -3.85 -2.56
CA LEU A 362 -13.67 -2.93 -3.19
C LEU A 362 -13.40 -1.71 -2.28
N CYS A 363 -14.45 -1.09 -1.74
CA CYS A 363 -14.30 0.06 -0.83
C CYS A 363 -13.56 -0.32 0.44
N GLU A 364 -13.92 -1.45 1.05
CA GLU A 364 -13.23 -1.98 2.23
C GLU A 364 -11.72 -2.14 1.95
N CYS A 365 -11.35 -2.86 0.88
CA CYS A 365 -9.96 -3.08 0.50
C CYS A 365 -9.20 -1.77 0.20
N GLU A 366 -9.75 -0.91 -0.67
CA GLU A 366 -9.07 0.30 -1.13
C GLU A 366 -8.86 1.32 0.00
N PHE A 367 -9.89 1.52 0.85
CA PHE A 367 -9.81 2.52 1.91
C PHE A 367 -9.06 2.01 3.14
N LEU A 368 -9.10 0.71 3.44
CA LEU A 368 -8.19 0.09 4.43
C LEU A 368 -6.73 0.23 4.00
N ASN A 369 -6.40 -0.13 2.75
CA ASN A 369 -5.03 -0.05 2.24
C ASN A 369 -4.46 1.37 2.31
N LYS A 370 -5.26 2.39 2.00
CA LYS A 370 -4.82 3.79 2.13
C LYS A 370 -4.56 4.23 3.56
N ARG A 371 -5.40 3.80 4.50
CA ARG A 371 -5.20 4.11 5.92
C ARG A 371 -3.94 3.43 6.45
N LEU A 372 -3.72 2.17 6.09
CA LEU A 372 -2.47 1.45 6.41
C LEU A 372 -1.25 2.16 5.82
N ALA A 373 -1.29 2.54 4.55
CA ALA A 373 -0.21 3.29 3.91
C ALA A 373 0.07 4.65 4.59
N THR A 374 -0.97 5.31 5.11
CA THR A 374 -0.81 6.56 5.89
C THR A 374 -0.12 6.31 7.22
N VAL A 375 -0.46 5.21 7.90
CA VAL A 375 0.19 4.80 9.16
C VAL A 375 1.66 4.43 8.91
N ASP A 376 1.95 3.65 7.87
CA ASP A 376 3.31 3.28 7.49
C ASP A 376 4.16 4.51 7.16
N GLU A 377 3.59 5.48 6.43
CA GLU A 377 4.26 6.75 6.14
C GLU A 377 4.49 7.57 7.42
N TYR A 378 3.54 7.58 8.35
CA TYR A 378 3.71 8.24 9.64
C TYR A 378 4.83 7.61 10.47
N ILE A 379 4.89 6.27 10.55
CA ILE A 379 5.98 5.53 11.21
C ILE A 379 7.31 5.88 10.57
N ARG A 380 7.39 5.86 9.23
CA ARG A 380 8.60 6.24 8.48
C ARG A 380 9.04 7.67 8.79
N LEU A 381 8.10 8.61 8.91
CA LEU A 381 8.39 10.00 9.28
C LEU A 381 8.85 10.13 10.73
N GLN A 382 8.29 9.36 11.66
CA GLN A 382 8.76 9.31 13.05
C GLN A 382 10.19 8.76 13.15
N ASP A 383 10.47 7.65 12.47
CA ASP A 383 11.82 7.06 12.43
C ASP A 383 12.83 8.04 11.86
N LYS A 384 12.45 8.73 10.77
CA LYS A 384 13.28 9.80 10.19
C LYS A 384 13.50 10.96 11.17
N ALA A 385 12.48 11.36 11.92
CA ALA A 385 12.60 12.43 12.91
C ALA A 385 13.56 12.04 14.04
N VAL A 386 13.48 10.79 14.54
CA VAL A 386 14.39 10.25 15.55
C VAL A 386 15.83 10.25 15.04
N GLN A 387 16.06 9.78 13.80
CA GLN A 387 17.40 9.79 13.20
C GLN A 387 17.95 11.20 13.01
N VAL A 388 17.11 12.15 12.58
CA VAL A 388 17.49 13.56 12.43
C VAL A 388 17.84 14.18 13.78
N GLU A 389 17.08 13.87 14.83
CA GLU A 389 17.34 14.37 16.18
C GLU A 389 18.65 13.80 16.74
N ALA A 390 18.88 12.49 16.60
CA ALA A 390 20.14 11.85 16.97
C ALA A 390 21.33 12.44 16.19
N ALA A 391 21.17 12.72 14.90
CA ALA A 391 22.19 13.38 14.10
C ALA A 391 22.43 14.83 14.54
N ARG A 392 21.38 15.55 14.93
CA ARG A 392 21.44 16.93 15.45
C ARG A 392 22.15 16.98 16.80
N GLU A 393 21.81 16.10 17.73
CA GLU A 393 22.49 15.98 19.02
C GLU A 393 23.96 15.63 18.84
N ALA A 394 24.29 14.69 17.94
CA ALA A 394 25.67 14.36 17.62
C ALA A 394 26.43 15.55 17.00
N ALA A 395 25.77 16.36 16.16
CA ALA A 395 26.35 17.56 15.58
C ALA A 395 26.55 18.67 16.63
N TYR A 396 25.60 18.90 17.53
CA TYR A 396 25.75 19.86 18.62
C TYR A 396 26.80 19.42 19.64
N SER A 397 26.89 18.14 19.94
CA SER A 397 27.97 17.58 20.75
C SER A 397 29.33 17.83 20.09
N ALA A 398 29.42 17.65 18.76
CA ALA A 398 30.64 17.95 18.00
C ALA A 398 30.99 19.45 17.94
N ILE A 399 29.99 20.36 17.90
CA ILE A 399 30.23 21.81 17.95
C ILE A 399 30.60 22.24 19.37
N GLY A 400 29.89 21.71 20.37
CA GLY A 400 30.15 21.93 21.79
C GLY A 400 31.54 21.45 22.22
N SER A 401 32.03 20.35 21.64
CA SER A 401 33.40 19.87 21.92
C SER A 401 34.50 20.79 21.36
N VAL A 402 34.23 21.56 20.31
CA VAL A 402 35.14 22.57 19.76
C VAL A 402 35.12 23.86 20.59
N LEU A 403 33.96 24.22 21.16
CA LEU A 403 33.79 25.43 21.98
C LEU A 403 34.18 25.22 23.45
N GLY A 404 34.04 23.99 23.96
CA GLY A 404 34.41 23.57 25.31
C GLY A 404 35.91 23.35 25.46
N GLY A 405 36.71 24.37 25.16
CA GLY A 405 38.10 24.40 25.61
C GLY A 405 38.11 24.26 27.13
N THR A 406 38.66 23.16 27.63
CA THR A 406 38.79 22.79 29.06
C THR A 406 37.48 22.37 29.75
N GLY A 407 37.11 21.10 29.60
CA GLY A 407 36.10 20.46 30.45
C GLY A 407 36.37 18.96 30.52
N VAL A 408 36.77 18.48 31.69
CA VAL A 408 37.00 17.06 31.99
C VAL A 408 35.73 16.28 31.69
N TRP A 409 35.83 15.30 30.78
CA TRP A 409 34.75 14.37 30.47
C TRP A 409 34.64 13.35 31.61
N GLU A 410 33.46 13.16 32.19
CA GLU A 410 33.08 11.84 32.71
C GLU A 410 32.93 10.92 31.49
N ARG A 411 34.00 10.18 31.19
CA ARG A 411 34.06 9.24 30.07
C ARG A 411 33.15 8.04 30.37
N PRO A 412 32.17 7.71 29.50
CA PRO A 412 31.56 6.38 29.49
C PRO A 412 32.69 5.35 29.38
N ALA A 413 32.57 4.24 30.10
CA ALA A 413 33.64 3.26 30.32
C ALA A 413 34.55 3.07 29.10
N MET A 414 35.82 3.46 29.23
CA MET A 414 36.86 3.25 28.22
C MET A 414 36.94 1.76 27.87
N LEU A 415 36.48 1.37 26.68
CA LEU A 415 36.91 0.13 26.05
C LEU A 415 38.38 0.30 25.67
N ARG A 416 39.25 -0.31 26.46
CA ARG A 416 40.71 -0.32 26.29
C ARG A 416 41.03 -1.21 25.08
N GLY A 417 41.53 -0.63 24.00
CA GLY A 417 41.97 -1.37 22.81
C GLY A 417 43.36 -0.97 22.37
N ASP A 418 44.12 -1.94 21.87
CA ASP A 418 45.37 -1.72 21.14
C ASP A 418 45.06 -0.89 19.86
N ILE A 419 45.97 -0.04 19.40
CA ILE A 419 45.78 0.74 18.16
C ILE A 419 45.87 -0.17 16.91
N GLU A 420 46.49 -1.34 17.07
CA GLU A 420 46.80 -2.27 15.99
C GLU A 420 45.56 -2.72 15.18
N PRO A 421 44.43 -3.15 15.78
CA PRO A 421 43.25 -3.55 15.01
C PRO A 421 42.64 -2.39 14.21
N VAL A 422 42.68 -1.17 14.74
CA VAL A 422 42.18 0.02 14.03
C VAL A 422 43.13 0.37 12.88
N PHE A 423 44.44 0.31 13.09
CA PHE A 423 45.44 0.50 12.04
C PHE A 423 45.27 -0.51 10.90
N ARG A 424 45.11 -1.80 11.22
CA ARG A 424 44.88 -2.86 10.23
C ARG A 424 43.58 -2.68 9.46
N ALA A 425 42.52 -2.22 10.12
CA ALA A 425 41.27 -1.88 9.44
C ALA A 425 41.43 -0.66 8.51
N CYS A 426 42.14 0.38 8.96
CA CYS A 426 42.50 1.53 8.11
C CYS A 426 43.32 1.10 6.90
N GLU A 427 44.27 0.17 7.07
CA GLU A 427 45.12 -0.35 6.00
C GLU A 427 44.30 -1.04 4.90
N LEU A 428 43.33 -1.90 5.28
CA LEU A 428 42.41 -2.56 4.33
C LEU A 428 41.58 -1.55 3.52
N VAL A 429 41.08 -0.50 4.18
CA VAL A 429 40.31 0.57 3.52
C VAL A 429 41.23 1.41 2.61
N GLY A 430 42.43 1.72 3.08
CA GLY A 430 43.43 2.50 2.36
C GLY A 430 43.94 1.79 1.10
N GLU A 431 44.21 0.49 1.19
CA GLU A 431 44.62 -0.34 0.05
C GLU A 431 43.56 -0.26 -1.07
N ARG A 432 42.28 -0.34 -0.71
CA ARG A 432 41.17 -0.25 -1.66
C ARG A 432 41.03 1.14 -2.30
N LEU A 433 41.40 2.19 -1.57
CA LEU A 433 41.41 3.58 -2.02
C LEU A 433 42.71 3.97 -2.77
N GLY A 434 43.72 3.09 -2.79
CA GLY A 434 45.05 3.40 -3.32
C GLY A 434 45.80 4.44 -2.48
N ILE A 435 45.60 4.42 -1.16
CA ILE A 435 46.21 5.29 -0.17
C ILE A 435 47.25 4.49 0.62
N ASN A 436 48.45 5.06 0.80
CA ASN A 436 49.48 4.46 1.67
C ASN A 436 49.22 4.85 3.13
N ILE A 437 48.61 3.94 3.88
CA ILE A 437 48.32 4.13 5.31
C ILE A 437 49.58 3.81 6.12
N LYS A 438 49.97 4.74 7.00
CA LYS A 438 51.16 4.65 7.86
C LYS A 438 50.76 4.47 9.31
N ASN A 439 51.49 3.61 10.01
CA ASN A 439 51.30 3.43 11.45
C ASN A 439 51.85 4.64 12.21
N HIS A 440 51.24 4.97 13.36
CA HIS A 440 51.68 6.05 14.22
C HIS A 440 52.82 5.56 15.15
N PRO A 441 53.95 6.29 15.27
CA PRO A 441 55.16 5.80 15.96
C PRO A 441 55.02 5.59 17.48
N GLU A 442 54.00 6.14 18.14
CA GLU A 442 53.74 6.01 19.59
C GLU A 442 52.46 5.18 19.90
N GLY A 443 52.37 3.96 19.36
CA GLY A 443 51.18 3.11 19.43
C GLY A 443 50.86 2.43 20.77
N ARG A 444 51.05 3.08 21.92
CA ARG A 444 50.83 2.44 23.25
C ARG A 444 50.03 3.25 24.27
N GLU A 445 49.37 4.32 23.86
CA GLU A 445 48.48 5.07 24.75
C GLU A 445 47.02 4.65 24.54
N LEU A 446 46.26 4.55 25.63
CA LEU A 446 44.83 4.28 25.63
C LEU A 446 44.09 5.39 24.86
N ARG A 447 43.63 5.09 23.64
CA ARG A 447 42.92 6.02 22.75
C ARG A 447 41.51 5.52 22.44
N SER A 448 40.57 6.44 22.23
CA SER A 448 39.26 6.07 21.67
C SER A 448 39.39 5.58 20.23
N PHE A 449 38.32 4.97 19.70
CA PHE A 449 38.27 4.56 18.30
C PHE A 449 38.48 5.75 17.35
N GLU A 450 37.85 6.89 17.61
CA GLU A 450 38.00 8.12 16.82
C GLU A 450 39.40 8.73 16.94
N GLU A 451 39.97 8.78 18.14
CA GLU A 451 41.33 9.26 18.37
C GLU A 451 42.37 8.40 17.64
N SER A 452 42.14 7.09 17.57
CA SER A 452 42.97 6.13 16.84
C SER A 452 42.91 6.36 15.33
N ILE A 453 41.71 6.60 14.78
CA ILE A 453 41.52 6.94 13.37
C ILE A 453 42.22 8.25 13.02
N LEU A 454 42.06 9.28 13.86
CA LEU A 454 42.70 10.58 13.67
C LEU A 454 44.24 10.45 13.70
N ALA A 455 44.78 9.66 14.63
CA ALA A 455 46.22 9.41 14.71
C ALA A 455 46.78 8.73 13.46
N VAL A 456 46.10 7.69 12.96
CA VAL A 456 46.46 6.99 11.73
C VAL A 456 46.35 7.93 10.52
N ALA A 457 45.29 8.72 10.44
CA ALA A 457 45.08 9.68 9.36
C ALA A 457 46.17 10.76 9.33
N LEU A 458 46.57 11.27 10.49
CA LEU A 458 47.61 12.30 10.63
C LEU A 458 48.99 11.75 10.26
N ALA A 459 49.34 10.55 10.73
CA ALA A 459 50.56 9.85 10.33
C ALA A 459 50.60 9.56 8.82
N SER A 460 49.44 9.25 8.23
CA SER A 460 49.27 8.97 6.80
C SER A 460 49.14 10.23 5.93
N ARG A 461 49.01 11.42 6.53
CA ARG A 461 48.72 12.70 5.85
C ARG A 461 47.45 12.66 5.00
N VAL A 462 46.41 11.98 5.48
CA VAL A 462 45.10 11.89 4.80
C VAL A 462 44.02 12.58 5.61
N ARG A 463 42.98 13.06 4.93
CA ARG A 463 41.80 13.60 5.59
C ARG A 463 40.77 12.50 5.78
N THR A 464 40.02 12.58 6.86
CA THR A 464 38.90 11.68 7.15
C THR A 464 37.58 12.43 6.98
N ARG A 465 36.53 11.67 6.69
CA ARG A 465 35.14 12.12 6.77
C ARG A 465 34.32 11.08 7.49
N ARG A 466 33.49 11.55 8.42
CA ARG A 466 32.47 10.73 9.06
C ARG A 466 31.26 10.60 8.14
N VAL A 467 30.76 9.39 8.01
CA VAL A 467 29.63 9.00 7.15
C VAL A 467 28.59 8.35 8.04
N ALA A 468 27.33 8.79 7.95
CA ALA A 468 26.22 8.14 8.63
C ALA A 468 25.78 6.90 7.84
N LEU A 469 25.64 5.77 8.53
CA LEU A 469 25.20 4.51 7.96
C LEU A 469 23.66 4.43 8.07
N LEU A 470 22.95 5.08 7.15
CA LEU A 470 21.48 5.18 7.14
C LEU A 470 20.84 4.15 6.21
N ASP A 471 19.64 3.69 6.56
CA ASP A 471 18.77 2.85 5.73
C ASP A 471 19.51 1.65 5.10
N ASP A 472 19.47 1.52 3.77
CA ASP A 472 20.12 0.47 2.99
C ASP A 472 21.43 0.95 2.34
N TRP A 473 22.23 1.71 3.08
CA TRP A 473 23.51 2.27 2.60
C TRP A 473 24.42 1.22 1.94
N TRP A 474 24.36 -0.05 2.34
CA TRP A 474 25.17 -1.14 1.77
C TRP A 474 24.76 -1.53 0.34
N ASN A 475 23.60 -1.06 -0.15
CA ASN A 475 23.17 -1.18 -1.54
C ASN A 475 23.64 0.00 -2.42
N HIS A 476 24.20 1.04 -1.80
CA HIS A 476 24.58 2.29 -2.44
C HIS A 476 26.10 2.44 -2.45
N ASP A 477 26.68 2.98 -3.52
CA ASP A 477 28.13 3.22 -3.58
C ASP A 477 28.51 4.42 -2.71
N GLN A 478 29.10 4.13 -1.55
CA GLN A 478 29.67 5.10 -0.61
C GLN A 478 31.21 5.00 -0.55
N GLY A 479 31.81 4.19 -1.44
CA GLY A 479 33.22 3.83 -1.40
C GLY A 479 33.64 2.99 -0.18
N PRO A 480 34.94 2.64 -0.06
CA PRO A 480 35.50 1.95 1.09
C PRO A 480 35.37 2.78 2.39
N MET A 481 34.96 2.13 3.47
CA MET A 481 34.72 2.75 4.77
C MET A 481 35.27 1.90 5.92
N LEU A 482 35.55 2.56 7.03
CA LEU A 482 35.95 1.98 8.31
C LEU A 482 34.79 2.11 9.28
N GLY A 483 34.25 0.99 9.74
CA GLY A 483 33.19 0.92 10.74
C GLY A 483 33.68 0.35 12.07
N GLN A 484 32.75 0.23 13.01
CA GLN A 484 32.94 -0.40 14.30
C GLN A 484 31.68 -1.20 14.65
N PHE A 485 31.82 -2.32 15.37
CA PHE A 485 30.68 -3.03 15.94
C PHE A 485 30.16 -2.30 17.18
N GLU A 486 28.84 -2.15 17.29
CA GLU A 486 28.20 -1.39 18.37
C GLU A 486 28.36 -2.06 19.73
N GLU A 487 28.17 -3.38 19.80
CA GLU A 487 28.25 -4.13 21.06
C GLU A 487 29.68 -4.29 21.60
N THR A 488 30.65 -4.52 20.71
CA THR A 488 32.02 -4.91 21.10
C THR A 488 33.02 -3.77 20.99
N GLY A 489 32.70 -2.72 20.22
CA GLY A 489 33.65 -1.67 19.90
C GLY A 489 34.80 -2.13 18.97
N SER A 490 34.72 -3.32 18.39
CA SER A 490 35.79 -3.82 17.50
C SER A 490 35.74 -3.14 16.12
N PRO A 491 36.89 -2.76 15.54
CA PRO A 491 36.96 -2.15 14.21
C PRO A 491 36.63 -3.14 13.10
N VAL A 492 36.04 -2.66 12.01
CA VAL A 492 35.72 -3.47 10.83
C VAL A 492 35.90 -2.67 9.53
N ALA A 493 36.52 -3.29 8.52
CA ALA A 493 36.66 -2.66 7.20
C ALA A 493 35.45 -3.00 6.32
N LEU A 494 34.75 -1.98 5.83
CA LEU A 494 33.56 -2.09 4.99
C LEU A 494 33.97 -1.80 3.54
N LEU A 495 34.09 -2.85 2.74
CA LEU A 495 34.65 -2.77 1.39
C LEU A 495 33.58 -3.04 0.32
N PRO A 496 33.50 -2.24 -0.76
CA PRO A 496 32.53 -2.45 -1.83
C PRO A 496 32.87 -3.71 -2.66
N VAL A 497 31.83 -4.46 -2.99
CA VAL A 497 31.84 -5.69 -3.80
C VAL A 497 30.86 -5.54 -4.97
N GLY A 498 31.41 -5.39 -6.18
CA GLY A 498 30.60 -5.18 -7.40
C GLY A 498 30.00 -3.78 -7.46
N THR A 499 28.82 -3.64 -8.07
CA THR A 499 28.11 -2.36 -8.26
C THR A 499 27.08 -2.05 -7.18
N ARG A 500 26.66 -3.05 -6.38
CA ARG A 500 25.60 -2.93 -5.37
C ARG A 500 25.82 -3.92 -4.22
N GLY A 501 26.88 -3.73 -3.44
CA GLY A 501 27.10 -4.56 -2.27
C GLY A 501 28.37 -4.21 -1.52
N TYR A 502 28.38 -4.59 -0.25
CA TYR A 502 29.53 -4.45 0.64
C TYR A 502 29.88 -5.77 1.31
N GLN A 503 31.13 -5.89 1.72
CA GLN A 503 31.60 -6.91 2.64
C GLN A 503 32.24 -6.24 3.86
N ALA A 504 31.93 -6.78 5.04
CA ALA A 504 32.63 -6.50 6.27
C ALA A 504 33.83 -7.43 6.39
N VAL A 505 35.02 -6.87 6.64
CA VAL A 505 36.26 -7.61 6.80
C VAL A 505 36.79 -7.36 8.21
N ASP A 506 36.97 -8.43 8.97
CA ASP A 506 37.64 -8.38 10.27
C ASP A 506 39.13 -8.10 10.06
N PRO A 507 39.70 -7.04 10.66
CA PRO A 507 41.07 -6.62 10.41
C PRO A 507 42.14 -7.55 10.99
N MET A 508 41.79 -8.39 11.96
CA MET A 508 42.70 -9.29 12.65
C MET A 508 42.66 -10.69 12.07
N THR A 509 41.47 -11.22 11.79
CA THR A 509 41.30 -12.57 11.24
C THR A 509 41.29 -12.59 9.71
N GLY A 510 40.98 -11.46 9.07
CA GLY A 510 40.76 -11.37 7.62
C GLY A 510 39.45 -12.03 7.16
N GLU A 511 38.60 -12.47 8.10
CA GLU A 511 37.31 -13.07 7.79
C GLU A 511 36.41 -12.06 7.07
N ARG A 512 35.68 -12.53 6.06
CA ARG A 512 34.84 -11.68 5.20
C ARG A 512 33.39 -12.11 5.28
N HIS A 513 32.52 -11.17 5.62
CA HIS A 513 31.07 -11.35 5.70
C HIS A 513 30.37 -10.44 4.71
N ARG A 514 29.46 -10.97 3.90
CA ARG A 514 28.65 -10.13 3.02
C ARG A 514 27.66 -9.33 3.87
N LEU A 515 27.55 -8.03 3.61
CA LEU A 515 26.62 -7.17 4.32
C LEU A 515 25.19 -7.39 3.83
N GLY A 516 24.29 -7.53 4.80
CA GLY A 516 22.85 -7.56 4.64
C GLY A 516 22.17 -6.89 5.84
N PRO A 517 20.82 -6.84 5.87
CA PRO A 517 20.08 -6.05 6.85
C PRO A 517 20.39 -6.42 8.30
N GLU A 518 20.45 -7.71 8.60
CA GLU A 518 20.73 -8.21 9.97
C GLU A 518 22.18 -7.97 10.40
N PHE A 519 23.12 -7.96 9.46
CA PHE A 519 24.52 -7.67 9.79
C PHE A 519 24.73 -6.17 10.02
N ALA A 520 24.08 -5.31 9.23
CA ALA A 520 24.22 -3.86 9.33
C ALA A 520 23.75 -3.30 10.67
N LYS A 521 22.72 -3.89 11.28
CA LYS A 521 22.22 -3.54 12.63
C LYS A 521 23.26 -3.72 13.75
N ARG A 522 24.32 -4.51 13.52
CA ARG A 522 25.38 -4.75 14.51
C ARG A 522 26.48 -3.68 14.47
N LEU A 523 26.46 -2.81 13.45
CA LEU A 523 27.45 -1.76 13.26
C LEU A 523 27.01 -0.48 13.96
N ALA A 524 27.98 0.26 14.49
CA ALA A 524 27.76 1.60 14.97
C ALA A 524 27.19 2.50 13.84
N PRO A 525 26.37 3.51 14.17
CA PRO A 525 25.65 4.34 13.18
C PRO A 525 26.55 5.23 12.32
N PHE A 526 27.85 5.31 12.63
CA PHE A 526 28.82 6.10 11.89
C PHE A 526 30.02 5.26 11.46
N ALA A 527 30.47 5.52 10.23
CA ALA A 527 31.72 5.02 9.66
C ALA A 527 32.63 6.18 9.25
N TYR A 528 33.86 5.87 8.89
CA TYR A 528 34.88 6.82 8.44
C TYR A 528 35.38 6.45 7.05
N THR A 529 35.52 7.43 6.17
CA THR A 529 36.20 7.26 4.88
C THR A 529 37.42 8.18 4.81
N PHE A 530 38.36 7.84 3.93
CA PHE A 530 39.60 8.59 3.74
C PHE A 530 39.61 9.27 2.37
N TYR A 531 40.05 10.53 2.34
CA TYR A 531 40.27 11.24 1.10
C TYR A 531 41.70 11.05 0.62
N ARG A 532 41.83 10.58 -0.63
CA ARG A 532 43.10 10.50 -1.33
C ARG A 532 43.61 11.92 -1.61
N GLY A 533 44.79 12.26 -1.08
CA GLY A 533 45.47 13.51 -1.40
C GLY A 533 46.20 13.46 -2.75
N LEU A 534 46.55 14.63 -3.29
CA LEU A 534 47.30 14.79 -4.54
C LEU A 534 48.83 14.52 -4.41
N GLY A 535 49.28 14.04 -3.25
CA GLY A 535 50.70 13.84 -2.94
C GLY A 535 51.43 15.15 -2.59
N ASP A 536 52.68 15.04 -2.12
CA ASP A 536 53.52 16.19 -1.79
C ASP A 536 54.29 16.65 -3.06
N GLY A 537 54.12 17.91 -3.50
CA GLY A 537 54.90 18.50 -4.61
C GLY A 537 54.09 19.35 -5.60
N VAL A 538 54.77 19.86 -6.65
CA VAL A 538 54.12 20.59 -7.75
C VAL A 538 53.39 19.61 -8.65
N VAL A 539 52.05 19.65 -8.63
CA VAL A 539 51.20 18.73 -9.40
C VAL A 539 51.20 19.09 -10.88
N LYS A 540 51.53 18.14 -11.76
CA LYS A 540 51.44 18.33 -13.22
C LYS A 540 50.03 18.03 -13.73
N ALA A 541 49.60 18.67 -14.82
CA ALA A 541 48.27 18.44 -15.42
C ALA A 541 48.00 16.96 -15.75
N ARG A 542 49.02 16.21 -16.19
CA ARG A 542 48.91 14.76 -16.45
C ARG A 542 48.63 13.94 -15.18
N GLU A 543 49.15 14.37 -14.03
CA GLU A 543 48.94 13.71 -12.74
C GLU A 543 47.53 13.97 -12.21
N LEU A 544 47.00 15.18 -12.41
CA LEU A 544 45.60 15.52 -12.17
C LEU A 544 44.64 14.66 -13.00
N ILE A 545 44.90 14.52 -14.31
CA ILE A 545 44.07 13.67 -15.19
C ILE A 545 44.14 12.21 -14.75
N ARG A 546 45.35 11.70 -14.44
CA ARG A 546 45.51 10.32 -13.95
C ARG A 546 44.81 10.10 -12.60
N PHE A 547 44.86 11.09 -11.72
CA PHE A 547 44.18 11.06 -10.43
C PHE A 547 42.66 11.03 -10.61
N ALA A 548 42.10 11.86 -11.49
CA ALA A 548 40.67 11.91 -11.78
C ALA A 548 40.14 10.65 -12.50
N LEU A 549 40.95 10.02 -13.34
CA LEU A 549 40.56 8.80 -14.06
C LEU A 549 40.66 7.51 -13.22
N HIS A 550 41.18 7.59 -12.00
CA HIS A 550 41.35 6.44 -11.13
C HIS A 550 39.98 5.98 -10.58
N GLY A 551 39.62 4.71 -10.81
CA GLY A 551 38.34 4.14 -10.38
C GLY A 551 37.21 4.19 -11.41
N LEU A 552 37.33 5.02 -12.47
CA LEU A 552 36.29 5.17 -13.52
C LEU A 552 36.33 4.09 -14.61
N ALA A 553 37.26 3.14 -14.54
CA ALA A 553 37.41 2.09 -15.56
C ALA A 553 36.14 1.23 -15.77
N PRO A 554 35.39 0.84 -14.72
CA PRO A 554 34.10 0.14 -14.89
C PRO A 554 33.07 1.01 -15.63
N ASP A 555 33.02 2.31 -15.34
CA ASP A 555 32.06 3.23 -15.96
C ASP A 555 32.34 3.39 -17.46
N PHE A 556 33.60 3.55 -17.85
CA PHE A 556 33.99 3.57 -19.27
C PHE A 556 33.63 2.28 -20.00
N ARG A 557 33.77 1.11 -19.34
CA ARG A 557 33.34 -0.18 -19.93
C ARG A 557 31.84 -0.24 -20.10
N MET A 558 31.07 0.22 -19.11
CA MET A 558 29.61 0.25 -19.19
C MET A 558 29.13 1.16 -20.32
N VAL A 559 29.69 2.37 -20.42
CA VAL A 559 29.39 3.32 -21.51
C VAL A 559 29.71 2.71 -22.87
N ALA A 560 30.87 2.04 -23.01
CA ALA A 560 31.22 1.34 -24.25
C ALA A 560 30.24 0.21 -24.59
N LEU A 561 29.84 -0.61 -23.60
CA LEU A 561 28.86 -1.68 -23.78
C LEU A 561 27.48 -1.13 -24.18
N MET A 562 27.02 -0.05 -23.55
CA MET A 562 25.78 0.63 -23.91
C MET A 562 25.84 1.18 -25.34
N GLY A 563 26.98 1.76 -25.74
CA GLY A 563 27.19 2.24 -27.11
C GLY A 563 27.12 1.11 -28.14
N ILE A 564 27.75 -0.04 -27.86
CA ILE A 564 27.67 -1.24 -28.70
C ILE A 564 26.23 -1.76 -28.76
N GLY A 565 25.54 -1.84 -27.62
CA GLY A 565 24.15 -2.29 -27.54
C GLY A 565 23.20 -1.39 -28.34
N LEU A 566 23.34 -0.07 -28.21
CA LEU A 566 22.56 0.90 -28.97
C LEU A 566 22.86 0.79 -30.48
N GLY A 567 24.13 0.59 -30.84
CA GLY A 567 24.55 0.34 -32.22
C GLY A 567 23.86 -0.90 -32.80
N LEU A 568 23.90 -2.04 -32.10
CA LEU A 568 23.23 -3.27 -32.53
C LEU A 568 21.71 -3.11 -32.61
N LEU A 569 21.09 -2.44 -31.64
CA LEU A 569 19.66 -2.16 -31.65
C LEU A 569 19.26 -1.28 -32.84
N SER A 570 20.11 -0.33 -33.23
CA SER A 570 19.88 0.53 -34.40
C SER A 570 19.94 -0.22 -35.74
N THR A 571 20.64 -1.37 -35.79
CA THR A 571 20.71 -2.22 -36.99
C THR A 571 19.50 -3.15 -37.16
N LEU A 572 18.67 -3.34 -36.12
CA LEU A 572 17.52 -4.23 -36.18
C LEU A 572 16.41 -3.74 -37.13
N PRO A 573 15.94 -2.48 -37.09
CA PRO A 573 14.88 -2.03 -38.01
C PRO A 573 15.26 -2.16 -39.50
N PRO A 574 16.48 -1.79 -39.94
CA PRO A 574 16.93 -2.03 -41.32
C PRO A 574 16.97 -3.52 -41.67
N MET A 575 17.46 -4.39 -40.79
CA MET A 575 17.49 -5.85 -41.02
C MET A 575 16.10 -6.46 -41.12
N ILE A 576 15.19 -6.10 -40.21
CA ILE A 576 13.80 -6.59 -40.21
C ILE A 576 13.09 -6.10 -41.48
N THR A 577 13.26 -4.82 -41.83
CA THR A 577 12.67 -4.26 -43.05
C THR A 577 13.22 -4.97 -44.29
N GLY A 578 14.53 -5.19 -44.36
CA GLY A 578 15.15 -5.94 -45.46
C GLY A 578 14.61 -7.37 -45.58
N HIS A 579 14.54 -8.10 -44.46
CA HIS A 579 14.04 -9.47 -44.45
C HIS A 579 12.56 -9.56 -44.83
N VAL A 580 11.73 -8.62 -44.36
CA VAL A 580 10.30 -8.54 -44.72
C VAL A 580 10.16 -8.22 -46.20
N PHE A 581 10.95 -7.30 -46.76
CA PHE A 581 10.92 -7.02 -48.20
C PHE A 581 11.35 -8.23 -49.03
N ASP A 582 12.42 -8.91 -48.64
CA ASP A 582 12.94 -10.10 -49.34
C ASP A 582 11.95 -11.29 -49.32
N GLN A 583 11.20 -11.47 -48.22
CA GLN A 583 10.23 -12.57 -48.09
C GLN A 583 8.82 -12.23 -48.60
N ALA A 584 8.37 -10.98 -48.47
CA ALA A 584 7.00 -10.58 -48.81
C ALA A 584 6.82 -10.18 -50.28
N ILE A 585 7.90 -9.85 -51.02
CA ILE A 585 7.82 -9.49 -52.44
C ILE A 585 8.85 -10.27 -53.28
N PRO A 586 8.61 -11.54 -53.63
CA PRO A 586 9.50 -12.30 -54.52
C PRO A 586 9.22 -12.05 -56.01
N GLN A 587 8.92 -10.81 -56.42
CA GLN A 587 8.41 -10.48 -57.77
C GLN A 587 8.95 -9.15 -58.35
N ALA A 588 10.24 -8.84 -58.18
CA ALA A 588 10.84 -7.67 -58.86
C ALA A 588 12.12 -7.94 -59.68
N GLU A 589 12.56 -9.19 -59.85
CA GLU A 589 13.79 -9.50 -60.61
C GLU A 589 13.62 -10.58 -61.71
N ARG A 590 12.47 -10.65 -62.38
CA ARG A 590 12.31 -11.56 -63.56
C ARG A 590 11.64 -10.97 -64.80
N SER A 591 11.58 -9.64 -64.97
CA SER A 591 11.06 -9.06 -66.22
C SER A 591 11.91 -7.98 -66.89
N MET A 592 13.14 -7.71 -66.42
CA MET A 592 14.10 -6.88 -67.16
C MET A 592 15.54 -7.39 -67.02
N LEU A 593 15.83 -8.52 -67.66
CA LEU A 593 17.13 -8.83 -68.30
C LEU A 593 16.93 -9.91 -69.35
#